data_AF-A0A1R0GHZ2-F1
#
_entry.id   AF-A0A1R0GHZ2-F1
#
_cell.length_a   1.000
_cell.length_b   1.000
_cell.length_c   1.000
_cell.angle_alpha   90.00
_cell.angle_beta   90.00
_cell.angle_gamma   90.00
#
_symmetry.space_group_name_H-M   'P 1'
#
loop_
_entity.id
_entity.type
_entity.pdbx_description
1 polymer ?
#
loop_
_entity_poly.entity_id
_entity_poly.type
_entity_poly.pdbx_seq_one_letter_code
_entity_poly.pdbx_strand_id
1 'polypeptide(L)'
;MSIGARLKAERARLGYSQAALGKVGGVETNAQGRYENGVRFPRADYLAAIAKVGVDVLFVITGNRAENGNADSAKAAEALDSATECLEKAKELIH
;
A
#
# COMPACT_ATOMS: atom_id res chain seq x y z
N MET A 1 9.28 -15.32 3.83
CA MET A 1 8.71 -15.17 2.47
C MET A 1 9.75 -14.48 1.58
N SER A 2 9.93 -14.90 0.33
CA SER A 2 10.84 -14.22 -0.62
C SER A 2 10.22 -12.94 -1.20
N ILE A 3 11.03 -12.07 -1.80
CA ILE A 3 10.54 -10.87 -2.51
C ILE A 3 9.54 -11.20 -3.62
N GLY A 4 9.80 -12.27 -4.40
CA GLY A 4 8.89 -12.74 -5.43
C GLY A 4 7.53 -13.19 -4.88
N ALA A 5 7.54 -13.93 -3.77
CA ALA A 5 6.31 -14.34 -3.10
C ALA A 5 5.52 -13.15 -2.52
N ARG A 6 6.21 -12.12 -2.00
CA ARG A 6 5.55 -10.88 -1.54
C ARG A 6 4.97 -10.07 -2.69
N LEU A 7 5.68 -9.97 -3.81
CA LEU A 7 5.18 -9.34 -5.03
C LEU A 7 3.93 -10.05 -5.57
N LYS A 8 3.93 -11.38 -5.57
CA LYS A 8 2.77 -12.20 -5.94
C LYS A 8 1.58 -11.95 -4.99
N ALA A 9 1.84 -11.87 -3.69
CA ALA A 9 0.82 -11.60 -2.69
C ALA A 9 0.17 -10.22 -2.91
N GLU A 10 0.97 -9.17 -3.14
CA GLU A 10 0.45 -7.83 -3.42
C GLU A 10 -0.32 -7.75 -4.74
N ARG A 11 0.18 -8.39 -5.79
CA ARG A 11 -0.55 -8.50 -7.06
C ARG A 11 -1.94 -9.12 -6.85
N ALA A 12 -1.99 -10.26 -6.14
CA ALA A 12 -3.22 -10.98 -5.88
C ALA A 12 -4.18 -10.18 -4.99
N ARG A 13 -3.66 -9.47 -3.97
CA ARG A 13 -4.44 -8.57 -3.10
C ARG A 13 -5.18 -7.49 -3.89
N LEU A 14 -4.55 -6.98 -4.95
CA LEU A 14 -5.10 -5.95 -5.82
C LEU A 14 -5.93 -6.52 -6.99
N GLY A 15 -6.06 -7.85 -7.11
CA GLY A 15 -6.86 -8.49 -8.17
C GLY A 15 -6.22 -8.45 -9.57
N TYR A 16 -4.94 -8.09 -9.70
CA TYR A 16 -4.27 -8.03 -11.00
C TYR A 16 -3.86 -9.42 -11.50
N SER A 17 -4.01 -9.66 -12.80
CA SER A 17 -3.32 -10.77 -13.48
C SER A 17 -1.82 -10.47 -13.64
N GLN A 18 -1.00 -11.49 -13.91
CA GLN A 18 0.43 -11.28 -14.17
C GLN A 18 0.67 -10.38 -15.39
N ALA A 19 -0.13 -10.54 -16.45
CA ALA A 19 -0.05 -9.71 -17.64
C ALA A 19 -0.41 -8.25 -17.34
N ALA A 20 -1.46 -8.02 -16.55
CA ALA A 20 -1.89 -6.67 -16.20
C ALA A 20 -0.84 -5.94 -15.36
N LEU A 21 -0.31 -6.58 -14.31
CA LEU A 21 0.72 -5.95 -13.48
C LEU A 21 2.06 -5.80 -14.22
N GLY A 22 2.42 -6.77 -15.07
CA GLY A 22 3.58 -6.66 -15.95
C GLY A 22 3.51 -5.42 -16.84
N LYS A 23 2.35 -5.18 -17.48
CA LYS A 23 2.11 -3.99 -18.30
C LYS A 23 2.26 -2.70 -17.51
N VAL A 24 1.74 -2.63 -16.27
CA VAL A 24 1.93 -1.45 -15.39
C VAL A 24 3.41 -1.21 -15.11
N GLY A 25 4.16 -2.28 -14.85
CA GLY A 25 5.60 -2.23 -14.61
C GLY A 25 6.45 -2.05 -15.87
N GLY A 26 5.86 -1.92 -17.07
CA GLY A 26 6.58 -1.78 -18.33
C GLY A 26 7.34 -3.05 -18.76
N VAL A 27 6.87 -4.23 -18.37
CA VAL A 27 7.51 -5.52 -18.67
C VAL A 27 6.53 -6.54 -19.24
N GLU A 28 7.06 -7.54 -19.94
CA GLU A 28 6.29 -8.67 -20.43
C GLU A 28 5.76 -9.56 -19.31
N THR A 29 4.66 -10.27 -19.55
CA THR A 29 4.06 -11.24 -18.61
C THR A 29 5.05 -12.30 -18.11
N ASN A 30 5.96 -12.77 -18.98
CA ASN A 30 7.01 -13.72 -18.60
C ASN A 30 7.96 -13.13 -17.55
N ALA A 31 8.32 -11.84 -17.68
CA ALA A 31 9.16 -11.17 -16.70
C ALA A 31 8.47 -11.08 -15.33
N GLN A 32 7.18 -10.73 -15.30
CA GLN A 32 6.37 -10.76 -14.08
C GLN A 32 6.43 -12.15 -13.40
N GLY A 33 6.21 -13.22 -14.16
CA GLY A 33 6.26 -14.59 -13.64
C GLY A 33 7.65 -14.96 -13.08
N ARG A 34 8.73 -14.55 -13.77
CA ARG A 34 10.11 -14.75 -13.30
C ARG A 34 10.41 -14.00 -12.00
N TYR A 35 9.83 -12.81 -11.80
CA TYR A 35 9.93 -12.09 -10.53
C TYR A 35 9.19 -12.83 -9.42
N GLU A 36 7.95 -13.23 -9.66
CA GLU A 36 7.11 -13.91 -8.67
C GLU A 36 7.67 -15.28 -8.23
N ASN A 37 8.36 -15.98 -9.13
CA ASN A 37 9.02 -17.26 -8.84
C ASN A 37 10.45 -17.11 -8.29
N GLY A 38 10.95 -15.89 -8.13
CA GLY A 38 12.29 -15.62 -7.58
C GLY A 38 13.45 -15.93 -8.53
N VAL A 39 13.18 -16.16 -9.82
CA VAL A 39 14.20 -16.41 -10.86
C VAL A 39 14.98 -15.14 -11.19
N ARG A 40 14.32 -13.98 -11.07
CA ARG A 40 14.93 -12.67 -11.31
C ARG A 40 14.43 -11.68 -10.26
N PHE A 41 15.25 -10.68 -9.95
CA PHE A 41 14.84 -9.58 -9.09
C PHE A 41 14.20 -8.45 -9.90
N PRO A 42 13.06 -7.88 -9.43
CA PRO A 42 12.48 -6.69 -10.04
C PRO A 42 13.42 -5.49 -9.84
N ARG A 43 13.53 -4.66 -10.88
CA ARG A 43 14.31 -3.42 -10.80
C ARG A 43 13.54 -2.31 -10.08
N ALA A 44 14.26 -1.29 -9.62
CA ALA A 44 13.68 -0.16 -8.90
C ALA A 44 12.66 0.64 -9.73
N ASP A 45 12.88 0.79 -11.04
CA ASP A 45 11.96 1.49 -11.95
C ASP A 45 10.63 0.74 -12.11
N TYR A 46 10.68 -0.59 -12.23
CA TYR A 46 9.51 -1.45 -12.21
C TYR A 46 8.75 -1.31 -10.86
N LEU A 47 9.46 -1.33 -9.74
CA LEU A 47 8.85 -1.17 -8.40
C LEU A 47 8.19 0.21 -8.25
N ALA A 48 8.84 1.27 -8.71
CA ALA A 48 8.29 2.62 -8.71
C ALA A 48 7.03 2.74 -9.59
N ALA A 49 6.96 2.01 -10.71
CA ALA A 49 5.80 2.01 -11.58
C ALA A 49 4.58 1.33 -10.92
N ILE A 50 4.78 0.14 -10.33
CA ILE A 50 3.67 -0.59 -9.69
C ILE A 50 3.23 0.01 -8.36
N ALA A 51 4.08 0.78 -7.68
CA ALA A 51 3.69 1.56 -6.50
C ALA A 51 2.52 2.50 -6.80
N LYS A 52 2.47 3.07 -8.02
CA LYS A 52 1.42 4.00 -8.46
C LYS A 52 0.03 3.36 -8.56
N VAL A 53 -0.04 2.03 -8.64
CA VAL A 53 -1.31 1.27 -8.65
C VAL A 53 -1.61 0.60 -7.31
N GLY A 54 -0.94 1.05 -6.23
CA GLY A 54 -1.25 0.63 -4.87
C GLY A 54 -0.54 -0.62 -4.39
N VAL A 55 0.51 -1.08 -5.08
CA VAL A 55 1.40 -2.13 -4.56
C VAL A 55 2.20 -1.59 -3.39
N ASP A 56 2.16 -2.28 -2.25
CA ASP A 56 3.00 -1.96 -1.08
C ASP A 56 4.46 -2.37 -1.34
N VAL A 57 5.24 -1.46 -1.93
CA VAL A 57 6.65 -1.72 -2.27
C VAL A 57 7.52 -1.89 -1.02
N LEU A 58 7.18 -1.23 0.09
CA LEU A 58 7.89 -1.40 1.36
C LEU A 58 7.78 -2.86 1.81
N PHE A 59 6.56 -3.42 1.81
CA PHE A 59 6.33 -4.82 2.11
C PHE A 59 7.05 -5.73 1.12
N VAL A 60 6.97 -5.46 -0.19
CA VAL A 60 7.65 -6.28 -1.20
C VAL A 60 9.15 -6.36 -0.93
N ILE A 61 9.82 -5.24 -0.65
CA ILE A 61 11.28 -5.22 -0.43
C ILE A 61 11.64 -5.80 0.95
N THR A 62 10.98 -5.33 2.00
CA THR A 62 11.43 -5.57 3.39
C THR A 62 10.75 -6.75 4.07
N GLY A 63 9.55 -7.12 3.63
CA GLY A 63 8.69 -8.06 4.33
C GLY A 63 7.87 -7.45 5.47
N ASN A 64 8.12 -6.19 5.82
CA ASN A 64 7.34 -5.46 6.80
C ASN A 64 6.27 -4.67 6.07
N ARG A 65 5.01 -4.90 6.41
CA ARG A 65 3.96 -3.95 6.02
C ARG A 65 4.24 -2.66 6.76
N ALA A 66 3.98 -1.53 6.10
CA ALA A 66 3.81 -0.31 6.88
C ALA A 66 2.72 -0.62 7.92
N GLU A 67 3.07 -0.57 9.20
CA GLU A 67 2.09 -0.27 10.26
C GLU A 67 1.40 0.98 9.74
N ASN A 68 0.18 0.82 9.20
CA ASN A 68 -0.45 1.83 8.37
C ASN A 68 -0.32 3.20 9.04
N GLY A 69 -0.14 4.27 8.26
CA GLY A 69 -0.37 5.66 8.67
C GLY A 69 -1.81 5.96 9.14
N ASN A 70 -2.50 4.92 9.62
CA ASN A 70 -3.77 4.95 10.31
C ASN A 70 -3.62 5.27 11.80
N ALA A 71 -2.45 5.12 12.40
CA ALA A 71 -2.24 5.63 13.76
C ALA A 71 -2.37 7.16 13.78
N ASP A 72 -1.84 7.83 12.75
CA ASP A 72 -1.93 9.28 12.63
C ASP A 72 -3.31 9.72 12.13
N SER A 73 -3.96 8.98 11.23
CA SER A 73 -5.33 9.31 10.79
C SER A 73 -6.39 8.99 11.86
N ALA A 74 -6.21 7.95 12.67
CA ALA A 74 -7.08 7.65 13.81
C ALA A 74 -6.92 8.70 14.91
N LYS A 75 -5.69 9.13 15.22
CA LYS A 75 -5.44 10.26 16.13
C LYS A 75 -6.02 11.57 15.59
N ALA A 76 -5.94 11.81 14.29
CA ALA A 76 -6.52 12.99 13.67
C ALA A 76 -8.06 12.97 13.71
N ALA A 77 -8.68 11.79 13.52
CA ALA A 77 -10.13 11.62 13.65
C ALA A 77 -10.61 11.81 15.10
N GLU A 78 -9.90 11.22 16.07
CA GLU A 78 -10.21 11.34 17.50
C GLU A 78 -10.05 12.79 18.00
N ALA A 79 -9.04 13.51 17.51
CA ALA A 79 -8.86 14.92 17.80
C ALA A 79 -10.01 15.79 17.24
N LEU A 80 -10.57 15.42 16.09
CA LEU A 80 -11.69 16.14 15.47
C LEU A 80 -13.01 15.93 16.23
N ASP A 81 -13.28 14.70 16.66
CA ASP A 81 -14.45 14.37 17.48
C ASP A 81 -14.40 15.11 18.82
N SER A 82 -13.24 15.10 19.49
CA SER A 82 -13.05 15.83 20.75
C SER A 82 -13.22 17.35 20.60
N ALA A 83 -12.71 17.94 19.52
CA ALA A 83 -12.88 19.36 19.24
C ALA A 83 -14.36 19.74 18.99
N THR A 84 -15.10 18.86 18.30
CA THR A 84 -16.54 19.06 18.02
C THR A 84 -17.35 19.03 19.31
N GLU A 85 -17.08 18.07 20.19
CA GLU A 85 -17.76 17.94 21.48
C GLU A 85 -17.47 19.13 22.41
N CYS A 86 -16.25 19.67 22.36
CA CYS A 86 -15.86 20.85 23.13
C CYS A 86 -16.61 22.11 22.64
N LEU A 87 -16.83 22.23 21.33
CA LEU A 87 -17.55 23.36 20.74
C LEU A 87 -19.04 23.35 21.11
N GLU A 88 -19.68 22.17 21.14
CA GLU A 88 -21.08 22.04 21.55
C GLU A 88 -21.28 22.40 23.03
N LYS A 89 -20.39 21.91 23.92
CA LYS A 89 -20.41 22.30 25.35
C LYS A 89 -20.20 23.79 25.56
N ALA A 90 -19.37 24.43 24.74
CA ALA A 90 -19.14 25.88 24.83
C ALA A 90 -20.37 26.71 24.42
N LYS A 91 -21.20 26.22 23.48
CA LYS A 91 -22.45 26.90 23.09
C LYS A 91 -23.49 26.87 24.21
N GLU A 92 -23.55 25.78 24.98
CA GLU A 92 -24.47 25.63 26.12
C GLU A 92 -24.17 26.59 27.28
N LEU A 93 -22.93 27.09 27.38
CA LEU A 93 -22.51 28.05 28.41
C LEU A 93 -22.80 29.51 28.06
N ILE A 94 -23.29 29.81 26.84
CA ILE A 94 -23.57 31.17 26.34
C ILE A 94 -25.09 31.45 26.31
N HIS A 95 -25.90 30.62 26.98
CA HIS A 95 -27.29 30.91 27.35
C HIS A 95 -27.44 30.86 28.87
#